data_AF-A0A7W9ZBE5-F1
#
_entry.id   AF-A0A7W9ZBE5-F1
#
_cell.length_a   1.000
_cell.length_b   1.000
_cell.length_c   1.000
_cell.angle_alpha   90.00
_cell.angle_beta   90.00
_cell.angle_gamma   90.00
#
_symmetry.space_group_name_H-M   'P 1'
#
loop_
_entity.id
_entity.type
_entity.pdbx_description
1 polymer ?
#
loop_
_entity_poly.entity_id
_entity_poly.type
_entity_poly.pdbx_seq_one_letter_code
_entity_poly.pdbx_strand_id
1 'polypeptide(L)'
;MGFCLDFANKEDTKLNNIVSISHFDFKVKINLILVVGPMGSGKTEYAAKIYKDSLVVRKKSFKVLGNIIKGNRSRVNVFFIRNFLDKRRFQDYPENVIPYRGGGKDKIDEIGFASNSFDIENLIASNPSCGTFIIDEACFYDERLIFVLNKISLNENILFILPTLLYNFRKESFNDTAKLLVEYSDKIYKLGAYCGHIDCMEESFFSYRYYFYNNKEIPAPYFDPLLIVGGDEEIESAIYPNYSTRCSMHHYLVGKEYFFSFLKPFALLYSQGDKEFLENEVVALSTDVENSNFVNSLDSEKACEFRAEILRNILELPFLAERALITLFSEYSILSKDNFKDLVFKFSLDKDYINKIFFSKEGKEFF
;
A
#
# COMPACT_ATOMS: atom_id res chain seq x y z
N MET A 1 -59.65 40.98 18.89
CA MET A 1 -59.22 39.63 18.49
C MET A 1 -58.04 39.78 17.55
N GLY A 2 -56.83 39.80 18.09
CA GLY A 2 -55.58 39.83 17.32
C GLY A 2 -54.68 38.77 17.92
N PHE A 3 -54.67 37.59 17.32
CA PHE A 3 -53.74 36.54 17.70
C PHE A 3 -52.40 36.83 17.03
N CYS A 4 -51.45 37.26 17.85
CA CYS A 4 -50.03 37.20 17.54
C CYS A 4 -49.65 35.71 17.54
N LEU A 5 -49.17 35.19 16.40
CA LEU A 5 -48.55 33.88 16.34
C LEU A 5 -47.04 34.09 16.42
N ASP A 6 -46.47 33.71 17.56
CA ASP A 6 -45.05 33.58 17.80
C ASP A 6 -44.43 32.63 16.77
N PHE A 7 -43.54 33.15 15.93
CA PHE A 7 -42.57 32.33 15.21
C PHE A 7 -41.44 31.94 16.18
N ALA A 8 -41.75 31.03 17.10
CA ALA A 8 -40.74 30.38 17.93
C ALA A 8 -40.08 29.25 17.14
N ASN A 9 -38.85 29.50 16.70
CA ASN A 9 -37.74 28.55 16.51
C ASN A 9 -38.09 27.05 16.45
N LYS A 10 -38.26 26.54 15.24
CA LYS A 10 -37.77 25.20 14.88
C LYS A 10 -36.89 25.37 13.66
N GLU A 11 -35.62 25.70 13.88
CA GLU A 11 -34.61 25.52 12.84
C GLU A 11 -34.65 24.05 12.40
N ASP A 12 -34.90 23.83 11.11
CA ASP A 12 -35.01 22.52 10.48
C ASP A 12 -33.70 21.73 10.68
N THR A 13 -33.67 20.89 11.70
CA THR A 13 -32.53 20.02 12.06
C THR A 13 -32.07 19.10 10.93
N LYS A 14 -32.90 18.91 9.88
CA LYS A 14 -32.53 18.18 8.65
C LYS A 14 -31.54 18.94 7.75
N LEU A 15 -31.66 20.27 7.64
CA LEU A 15 -30.76 21.08 6.81
C LEU A 15 -29.36 21.17 7.44
N ASN A 16 -29.29 21.18 8.78
CA ASN A 16 -28.02 21.15 9.53
C ASN A 16 -27.28 19.80 9.43
N ASN A 17 -27.94 18.74 8.95
CA ASN A 17 -27.35 17.42 8.74
C ASN A 17 -26.91 17.17 7.28
N ILE A 18 -26.94 18.19 6.40
CA ILE A 18 -26.41 18.06 5.04
C ILE A 18 -24.89 18.18 5.07
N VAL A 19 -24.19 17.06 4.90
CA VAL A 19 -22.74 17.03 4.72
C VAL A 19 -22.42 17.21 3.23
N SER A 20 -21.76 18.31 2.88
CA SER A 20 -21.28 18.54 1.51
C SER A 20 -19.87 18.00 1.34
N ILE A 21 -19.69 17.05 0.42
CA ILE A 21 -18.38 16.66 -0.08
C ILE A 21 -18.00 17.63 -1.21
N SER A 22 -17.11 18.57 -0.91
CA SER A 22 -16.78 19.66 -1.84
C SER A 22 -15.91 19.22 -3.03
N HIS A 23 -15.85 20.09 -4.04
CA HIS A 23 -14.90 20.00 -5.14
C HIS A 23 -13.48 20.37 -4.67
N PHE A 24 -12.48 19.98 -5.45
CA PHE A 24 -11.10 20.36 -5.20
C PHE A 24 -10.86 21.85 -5.50
N ASP A 25 -10.23 22.56 -4.56
CA ASP A 25 -9.88 23.98 -4.74
C ASP A 25 -8.47 24.14 -5.32
N PHE A 26 -8.38 24.42 -6.62
CA PHE A 26 -7.12 24.64 -7.32
C PHE A 26 -6.38 25.94 -6.93
N LYS A 27 -6.98 26.82 -6.12
CA LYS A 27 -6.35 28.07 -5.64
C LYS A 27 -5.51 27.87 -4.38
N VAL A 28 -5.58 26.68 -3.76
CA VAL A 28 -4.84 26.38 -2.55
C VAL A 28 -3.33 26.56 -2.78
N LYS A 29 -2.66 27.23 -1.85
CA LYS A 29 -1.20 27.45 -1.89
C LYS A 29 -0.44 26.34 -1.17
N ILE A 30 -0.73 25.10 -1.54
CA ILE A 30 0.03 23.91 -1.13
C ILE A 30 0.57 23.25 -2.38
N ASN A 31 1.69 22.57 -2.24
CA ASN A 31 2.41 21.97 -3.34
C ASN A 31 2.54 20.46 -3.22
N LEU A 32 2.34 19.88 -2.03
CA LEU A 32 2.36 18.43 -1.85
C LEU A 32 1.17 17.96 -1.02
N ILE A 33 0.27 17.22 -1.66
CA ILE A 33 -0.88 16.56 -1.04
C ILE A 33 -0.65 15.06 -1.06
N LEU A 34 -0.72 14.44 0.10
CA LEU A 34 -0.66 12.99 0.25
C LEU A 34 -2.09 12.44 0.42
N VAL A 35 -2.46 11.43 -0.36
CA VAL A 35 -3.76 10.76 -0.27
C VAL A 35 -3.54 9.31 0.13
N VAL A 36 -3.94 8.95 1.35
CA VAL A 36 -3.53 7.71 2.01
C VAL A 36 -4.72 6.90 2.48
N GLY A 37 -4.53 5.60 2.64
CA GLY A 37 -5.58 4.67 3.04
C GLY A 37 -5.25 3.24 2.64
N PRO A 38 -6.00 2.24 3.12
CA PRO A 38 -5.73 0.84 2.83
C PRO A 38 -6.04 0.50 1.36
N MET A 39 -5.67 -0.70 0.93
CA MET A 39 -6.08 -1.20 -0.38
C MET A 39 -7.61 -1.27 -0.45
N GLY A 40 -8.20 -0.70 -1.51
CA GLY A 40 -9.66 -0.58 -1.67
C GLY A 40 -10.30 0.70 -1.13
N SER A 41 -9.54 1.62 -0.51
CA SER A 41 -10.09 2.87 0.05
C SER A 41 -10.35 4.01 -0.95
N GLY A 42 -10.30 3.73 -2.26
CA GLY A 42 -10.57 4.76 -3.28
C GLY A 42 -9.50 5.86 -3.41
N LYS A 43 -8.23 5.61 -3.08
CA LYS A 43 -7.15 6.63 -3.22
C LYS A 43 -7.01 7.17 -4.65
N THR A 44 -6.87 6.25 -5.61
CA THR A 44 -6.77 6.61 -7.04
C THR A 44 -8.10 7.17 -7.57
N GLU A 45 -9.23 6.71 -7.06
CA GLU A 45 -10.56 7.28 -7.38
C GLU A 45 -10.68 8.74 -6.91
N TYR A 46 -10.19 9.06 -5.71
CA TYR A 46 -10.13 10.42 -5.20
C TYR A 46 -9.26 11.31 -6.11
N ALA A 47 -8.10 10.81 -6.55
CA ALA A 47 -7.28 11.50 -7.55
C ALA A 47 -8.01 11.70 -8.90
N ALA A 48 -8.75 10.69 -9.37
CA ALA A 48 -9.56 10.80 -10.58
C ALA A 48 -10.66 11.87 -10.44
N LYS A 49 -11.26 12.03 -9.25
CA LYS A 49 -12.19 13.13 -8.96
C LYS A 49 -11.53 14.50 -9.11
N ILE A 50 -10.28 14.67 -8.67
CA ILE A 50 -9.54 15.93 -8.84
C ILE A 50 -9.33 16.24 -10.32
N TYR A 51 -8.99 15.23 -11.13
CA TYR A 51 -8.94 15.39 -12.58
C TYR A 51 -10.29 15.84 -13.15
N LYS A 52 -11.42 15.24 -12.73
CA LYS A 52 -12.76 15.67 -13.17
C LYS A 52 -13.08 17.12 -12.80
N ASP A 53 -12.76 17.52 -11.58
CA ASP A 53 -12.93 18.91 -11.12
C ASP A 53 -12.10 19.87 -11.99
N SER A 54 -10.90 19.47 -12.42
CA SER A 54 -10.06 20.27 -13.32
C SER A 54 -10.71 20.56 -14.68
N LEU A 55 -11.44 19.59 -15.25
CA LEU A 55 -12.12 19.75 -16.54
C LEU A 55 -13.22 20.81 -16.49
N VAL A 56 -13.87 20.96 -15.34
CA VAL A 56 -14.88 22.00 -15.11
C VAL A 56 -14.22 23.37 -14.98
N VAL A 57 -13.10 23.46 -14.23
CA VAL A 57 -12.40 24.72 -14.00
C VAL A 57 -11.68 25.21 -15.28
N ARG A 58 -11.15 24.30 -16.11
CA ARG A 58 -10.49 24.61 -17.39
C ARG A 58 -11.38 25.38 -18.36
N LYS A 59 -12.71 25.24 -18.26
CA LYS A 59 -13.70 25.94 -19.09
C LYS A 59 -14.07 27.33 -18.58
N LYS A 60 -13.53 27.76 -17.43
CA LYS A 60 -13.86 29.06 -16.82
C LYS A 60 -13.17 30.20 -17.56
N SER A 61 -13.67 31.42 -17.34
CA SER A 61 -13.13 32.62 -17.98
C SER A 61 -11.70 32.92 -17.53
N PHE A 62 -10.98 33.70 -18.34
CA PHE A 62 -9.63 34.17 -18.01
C PHE A 62 -9.52 34.86 -16.65
N LYS A 63 -10.57 35.57 -16.20
CA LYS A 63 -10.61 36.18 -14.86
C LYS A 63 -10.50 35.14 -13.73
N VAL A 64 -11.09 33.97 -13.90
CA VAL A 64 -11.01 32.88 -12.93
C VAL A 64 -9.67 32.16 -13.06
N LEU A 65 -9.29 31.83 -14.30
CA LEU A 65 -8.06 31.09 -14.58
C LEU A 65 -6.78 31.87 -14.24
N GLY A 66 -6.81 33.20 -14.33
CA GLY A 66 -5.65 34.05 -13.99
C GLY A 66 -5.16 33.91 -12.54
N ASN A 67 -5.99 33.38 -11.64
CA ASN A 67 -5.61 33.14 -10.24
C ASN A 67 -4.92 31.78 -10.02
N ILE A 68 -4.91 30.90 -11.01
CA ILE A 68 -4.37 29.52 -10.94
C ILE A 68 -3.33 29.24 -12.04
N ILE A 69 -3.12 30.20 -12.94
CA ILE A 69 -2.08 30.20 -13.97
C ILE A 69 -0.95 31.12 -13.51
N LYS A 70 0.29 30.62 -13.56
CA LYS A 70 1.52 31.38 -13.28
C LYS A 70 2.57 31.01 -14.33
N GLY A 71 3.00 32.00 -15.12
CA GLY A 71 3.86 31.75 -16.27
C GLY A 71 3.18 30.79 -17.26
N ASN A 72 3.90 29.73 -17.66
CA ASN A 72 3.35 28.69 -18.55
C ASN A 72 2.51 27.63 -17.80
N ARG A 73 2.52 27.60 -16.47
CA ARG A 73 1.91 26.52 -15.68
C ARG A 73 0.49 26.87 -15.26
N SER A 74 -0.42 25.91 -15.42
CA SER A 74 -1.81 26.01 -14.98
C SER A 74 -2.15 24.84 -14.04
N ARG A 75 -2.57 25.12 -12.81
CA ARG A 75 -2.94 24.06 -11.84
C ARG A 75 -4.12 23.18 -12.29
N VAL A 76 -4.90 23.61 -13.29
CA VAL A 76 -5.98 22.78 -13.87
C VAL A 76 -5.54 21.94 -15.07
N ASN A 77 -4.31 22.13 -15.55
CA ASN A 77 -3.69 21.19 -16.47
C ASN A 77 -3.07 20.07 -15.62
N VAL A 78 -3.79 18.95 -15.54
CA VAL A 78 -3.46 17.78 -14.73
C VAL A 78 -2.73 16.76 -15.60
N PHE A 79 -1.58 16.29 -15.12
CA PHE A 79 -0.84 15.16 -15.69
C PHE A 79 -0.90 13.98 -14.72
N PHE A 80 -1.28 12.80 -15.20
CA PHE A 80 -1.33 11.59 -14.38
C PHE A 80 -0.14 10.69 -14.67
N ILE A 81 0.58 10.24 -13.64
CA ILE A 81 1.71 9.34 -13.78
C ILE A 81 1.39 8.00 -13.13
N ARG A 82 1.29 6.96 -13.97
CA ARG A 82 1.10 5.57 -13.55
C ARG A 82 2.44 4.94 -13.20
N ASN A 83 2.44 4.09 -12.18
CA ASN A 83 3.59 3.25 -11.91
C ASN A 83 3.69 2.17 -13.01
N PHE A 84 4.90 1.85 -13.48
CA PHE A 84 5.08 0.82 -14.51
C PHE A 84 4.55 -0.56 -14.08
N LEU A 85 4.55 -0.85 -12.77
CA LEU A 85 3.97 -2.08 -12.22
C LEU A 85 2.46 -2.22 -12.52
N ASP A 86 1.74 -1.12 -12.73
CA ASP A 86 0.32 -1.13 -13.10
C ASP A 86 0.07 -1.71 -14.48
N LYS A 87 1.06 -1.77 -15.38
CA LYS A 87 0.90 -2.42 -16.68
C LYS A 87 0.57 -3.91 -16.54
N ARG A 88 1.11 -4.56 -15.50
CA ARG A 88 0.81 -5.98 -15.21
C ARG A 88 -0.53 -6.17 -14.51
N ARG A 89 -0.92 -5.20 -13.67
CA ARG A 89 -2.18 -5.24 -12.90
C ARG A 89 -3.41 -4.95 -13.76
N PHE A 90 -3.28 -4.00 -14.69
CA PHE A 90 -4.38 -3.54 -15.55
C PHE A 90 -4.04 -3.77 -17.02
N GLN A 91 -3.79 -5.02 -17.40
CA GLN A 91 -3.38 -5.39 -18.77
C GLN A 91 -4.44 -5.03 -19.82
N ASP A 92 -5.72 -5.13 -19.45
CA ASP A 92 -6.84 -4.86 -20.35
C ASP A 92 -7.28 -3.38 -20.37
N TYR A 93 -6.65 -2.52 -19.56
CA TYR A 93 -7.01 -1.11 -19.50
C TYR A 93 -6.25 -0.33 -20.59
N PRO A 94 -6.91 0.61 -21.30
CA PRO A 94 -6.20 1.53 -22.17
C PRO A 94 -5.06 2.27 -21.44
N GLU A 95 -4.02 2.65 -22.17
CA GLU A 95 -2.91 3.39 -21.56
C GLU A 95 -3.32 4.79 -21.08
N ASN A 96 -4.35 5.37 -21.71
CA ASN A 96 -4.84 6.74 -21.45
C ASN A 96 -6.03 6.81 -20.50
N VAL A 97 -6.15 5.87 -19.57
CA VAL A 97 -7.15 5.94 -18.49
C VAL A 97 -6.50 5.91 -17.12
N ILE A 98 -7.21 6.48 -16.14
CA ILE A 98 -6.88 6.36 -14.72
C ILE A 98 -7.53 5.07 -14.19
N PRO A 99 -6.76 3.99 -13.92
CA PRO A 99 -7.31 2.73 -13.45
C PRO A 99 -7.56 2.76 -11.93
N TYR A 100 -8.66 2.20 -11.44
CA TYR A 100 -8.86 1.94 -10.02
C TYR A 100 -9.77 0.71 -9.79
N ARG A 101 -9.90 0.22 -8.56
CA ARG A 101 -10.76 -0.96 -8.31
C ARG A 101 -12.23 -0.59 -8.43
N GLY A 102 -13.02 -1.44 -9.09
CA GLY A 102 -14.46 -1.23 -9.30
C GLY A 102 -14.81 -0.20 -10.39
N GLY A 103 -13.83 0.35 -11.12
CA GLY A 103 -14.07 1.35 -12.16
C GLY A 103 -12.80 1.99 -12.72
N GLY A 104 -12.89 3.13 -13.40
CA GLY A 104 -11.71 3.83 -13.93
C GLY A 104 -11.57 3.74 -15.44
N LYS A 105 -12.46 4.43 -16.15
CA LYS A 105 -12.38 4.63 -17.61
C LYS A 105 -12.31 6.11 -17.97
N ASP A 106 -11.93 6.94 -17.00
CA ASP A 106 -11.75 8.37 -17.21
C ASP A 106 -10.58 8.56 -18.15
N LYS A 107 -10.91 8.84 -19.43
CA LYS A 107 -9.90 9.19 -20.42
C LYS A 107 -9.23 10.48 -19.99
N ILE A 108 -7.91 10.43 -19.99
CA ILE A 108 -7.06 11.58 -19.70
C ILE A 108 -6.14 11.82 -20.88
N ASP A 109 -6.01 13.11 -21.24
CA ASP A 109 -5.19 13.53 -22.37
C ASP A 109 -3.69 13.43 -22.01
N GLU A 110 -3.35 13.77 -20.77
CA GLU A 110 -1.97 13.92 -20.28
C GLU A 110 -1.64 12.81 -19.28
N ILE A 111 -1.00 11.75 -19.77
CA ILE A 111 -0.65 10.56 -18.98
C ILE A 111 0.72 10.00 -19.37
N GLY A 112 1.44 9.47 -18.38
CA GLY A 112 2.73 8.82 -18.58
C GLY A 112 2.93 7.66 -17.62
N PHE A 113 3.98 6.89 -17.87
CA PHE A 113 4.43 5.80 -17.01
C PHE A 113 5.82 6.09 -16.48
N ALA A 114 6.05 5.76 -15.22
CA ALA A 114 7.35 5.87 -14.59
C ALA A 114 7.72 4.56 -13.89
N SER A 115 8.98 4.16 -14.01
CA SER A 115 9.55 3.02 -13.28
C SER A 115 10.41 3.47 -12.10
N ASN A 116 10.92 4.70 -12.10
CA ASN A 116 11.80 5.24 -11.07
C ASN A 116 11.63 6.77 -10.93
N SER A 117 12.29 7.39 -9.94
CA SER A 117 12.18 8.83 -9.69
C SER A 117 12.80 9.72 -10.77
N PHE A 118 13.69 9.22 -11.62
CA PHE A 118 14.24 9.97 -12.76
C PHE A 118 13.22 10.08 -13.89
N ASP A 119 12.45 9.02 -14.15
CA ASP A 119 11.35 9.05 -15.12
C ASP A 119 10.32 10.11 -14.73
N ILE A 120 9.98 10.20 -13.44
CA ILE A 120 9.08 11.24 -12.89
C ILE A 120 9.62 12.64 -13.18
N GLU A 121 10.90 12.89 -12.88
CA GLU A 121 11.54 14.19 -13.13
C GLU A 121 11.48 14.57 -14.61
N ASN A 122 11.78 13.62 -15.50
CA ASN A 122 11.73 13.82 -16.95
C ASN A 122 10.31 14.11 -17.45
N LEU A 123 9.29 13.40 -16.94
CA LEU A 123 7.89 13.65 -17.27
C LEU A 123 7.45 15.05 -16.82
N ILE A 124 7.85 15.50 -15.63
CA ILE A 124 7.53 16.86 -15.15
C ILE A 124 8.19 17.94 -16.01
N ALA A 125 9.46 17.73 -16.41
CA ALA A 125 10.21 18.66 -17.24
C ALA A 125 9.63 18.77 -18.66
N SER A 126 9.19 17.65 -19.23
CA SER A 126 8.64 17.56 -20.59
C SER A 126 7.22 18.14 -20.70
N ASN A 127 6.55 18.39 -19.57
CA ASN A 127 5.17 18.91 -19.52
C ASN A 127 5.11 20.27 -18.79
N PRO A 128 5.72 21.33 -19.35
CA PRO A 128 5.85 22.63 -18.68
C PRO A 128 4.54 23.42 -18.55
N SER A 129 3.47 23.00 -19.24
CA SER A 129 2.15 23.63 -19.13
C SER A 129 1.31 23.08 -17.97
N CYS A 130 1.64 21.88 -17.48
CA CYS A 130 0.96 21.23 -16.38
C CYS A 130 1.36 21.87 -15.04
N GLY A 131 0.36 22.16 -14.23
CA GLY A 131 0.53 22.70 -12.88
C GLY A 131 0.08 21.74 -11.78
N THR A 132 -0.53 20.61 -12.14
CA THR A 132 -0.87 19.54 -11.20
C THR A 132 -0.36 18.20 -11.74
N PHE A 133 0.37 17.47 -10.91
CA PHE A 133 0.87 16.12 -11.20
C PHE A 133 0.30 15.15 -10.17
N ILE A 134 -0.44 14.16 -10.65
CA ILE A 134 -0.91 13.04 -9.83
C ILE A 134 0.09 11.90 -10.04
N ILE A 135 0.78 11.47 -8.99
CA ILE A 135 1.78 10.39 -9.06
C ILE A 135 1.23 9.23 -8.24
N ASP A 136 0.72 8.20 -8.91
CA ASP A 136 0.09 7.07 -8.24
C ASP A 136 1.13 6.13 -7.64
N GLU A 137 0.72 5.43 -6.58
CA GLU A 137 1.53 4.46 -5.84
C GLU A 137 2.90 5.03 -5.41
N ALA A 138 2.89 6.27 -4.90
CA ALA A 138 4.11 7.05 -4.65
C ALA A 138 5.16 6.39 -3.74
N CYS A 139 4.75 5.54 -2.78
CA CYS A 139 5.66 4.82 -1.91
C CYS A 139 6.50 3.75 -2.62
N PHE A 140 6.17 3.36 -3.86
CA PHE A 140 6.94 2.37 -4.62
C PHE A 140 8.15 2.97 -5.34
N TYR A 141 8.33 4.29 -5.32
CA TYR A 141 9.53 4.94 -5.81
C TYR A 141 10.57 5.09 -4.67
N ASP A 142 11.82 5.31 -5.05
CA ASP A 142 12.92 5.60 -4.12
C ASP A 142 12.74 6.95 -3.39
N GLU A 143 13.51 7.14 -2.33
CA GLU A 143 13.50 8.32 -1.46
C GLU A 143 13.84 9.60 -2.21
N ARG A 144 14.61 9.49 -3.30
CA ARG A 144 15.00 10.63 -4.15
C ARG A 144 13.78 11.33 -4.72
N LEU A 145 12.67 10.61 -4.97
CA LEU A 145 11.41 11.22 -5.41
C LEU A 145 11.05 12.44 -4.55
N ILE A 146 11.04 12.30 -3.22
CA ILE A 146 10.59 13.36 -2.31
C ILE A 146 11.45 14.61 -2.46
N PHE A 147 12.77 14.47 -2.51
CA PHE A 147 13.69 15.60 -2.65
C PHE A 147 13.55 16.29 -4.01
N VAL A 148 13.28 15.53 -5.07
CA VAL A 148 13.00 16.07 -6.40
C VAL A 148 11.70 16.86 -6.39
N LEU A 149 10.62 16.29 -5.87
CA LEU A 149 9.32 16.97 -5.79
C LEU A 149 9.41 18.24 -4.94
N ASN A 150 10.10 18.19 -3.78
CA ASN A 150 10.30 19.34 -2.91
C ASN A 150 11.15 20.44 -3.58
N LYS A 151 12.19 20.06 -4.32
CA LYS A 151 12.98 21.03 -5.09
C LYS A 151 12.14 21.69 -6.20
N ILE A 152 11.32 20.90 -6.90
CA ILE A 152 10.46 21.38 -7.98
C ILE A 152 9.32 22.25 -7.43
N SER A 153 8.77 21.91 -6.26
CA SER A 153 7.66 22.64 -5.62
C SER A 153 8.05 24.04 -5.14
N LEU A 154 9.35 24.34 -5.00
CA LEU A 154 9.83 25.73 -4.84
C LEU A 154 9.37 26.64 -5.98
N ASN A 155 9.08 26.06 -7.15
CA ASN A 155 8.25 26.74 -8.15
C ASN A 155 6.79 26.72 -7.69
N GLU A 156 6.35 27.82 -7.08
CA GLU A 156 5.09 27.98 -6.34
C GLU A 156 3.78 27.60 -7.08
N ASN A 157 3.82 27.29 -8.38
CA ASN A 157 2.63 26.93 -9.15
C ASN A 157 2.58 25.47 -9.63
N ILE A 158 3.24 24.57 -8.90
CA ILE A 158 3.12 23.13 -9.10
C ILE A 158 2.48 22.51 -7.85
N LEU A 159 1.49 21.66 -8.09
CA LEU A 159 0.84 20.82 -7.10
C LEU A 159 1.12 19.35 -7.41
N PHE A 160 1.62 18.63 -6.42
CA PHE A 160 1.75 17.18 -6.42
C PHE A 160 0.64 16.56 -5.59
N ILE A 161 0.01 15.54 -6.14
CA ILE A 161 -1.01 14.73 -5.48
C ILE A 161 -0.50 13.29 -5.50
N LEU A 162 -0.32 12.71 -4.33
CA LEU A 162 0.39 11.44 -4.15
C LEU A 162 -0.54 10.41 -3.50
N PRO A 163 -1.40 9.72 -4.27
CA PRO A 163 -2.12 8.56 -3.78
C PRO A 163 -1.16 7.42 -3.46
N THR A 164 -1.21 6.88 -2.24
CA THR A 164 -0.28 5.81 -1.86
C THR A 164 -0.67 5.04 -0.59
N LEU A 165 -0.04 3.89 -0.35
CA LEU A 165 -0.08 3.16 0.91
C LEU A 165 0.94 3.73 1.89
N LEU A 166 0.51 4.01 3.13
CA LEU A 166 1.43 4.37 4.22
C LEU A 166 1.89 3.16 5.04
N TYR A 167 0.99 2.20 5.21
CA TYR A 167 1.23 1.04 6.05
C TYR A 167 1.28 -0.22 5.19
N ASN A 168 2.21 -1.11 5.53
CA ASN A 168 2.24 -2.47 4.99
C ASN A 168 1.26 -3.39 5.75
N PHE A 169 1.22 -4.67 5.35
CA PHE A 169 0.34 -5.66 5.98
C PHE A 169 0.68 -5.95 7.45
N ARG A 170 1.88 -5.56 7.92
CA ARG A 170 2.32 -5.69 9.31
C ARG A 170 1.89 -4.52 10.20
N LYS A 171 1.11 -3.57 9.66
CA LYS A 171 0.75 -2.27 10.27
C LYS A 171 1.97 -1.38 10.56
N GLU A 172 3.06 -1.59 9.83
CA GLU A 172 4.28 -0.79 9.93
C GLU A 172 4.36 0.16 8.75
N SER A 173 5.18 1.21 8.88
CA SER A 173 5.44 2.10 7.75
C SER A 173 5.93 1.27 6.56
N PHE A 174 5.36 1.53 5.38
CA PHE A 174 5.56 0.68 4.20
C PHE A 174 7.04 0.56 3.82
N ASN A 175 7.76 1.68 3.85
CA ASN A 175 9.20 1.82 3.65
C ASN A 175 9.63 3.24 4.09
N ASP A 176 10.92 3.57 3.93
CA ASP A 176 11.44 4.89 4.28
C ASP A 176 10.88 6.00 3.38
N THR A 177 10.60 5.73 2.10
CA THR A 177 9.86 6.64 1.21
C THR A 177 8.51 7.04 1.82
N ALA A 178 7.74 6.11 2.37
CA ALA A 178 6.46 6.41 3.00
C ALA A 178 6.58 7.34 4.22
N LYS A 179 7.66 7.22 5.02
CA LYS A 179 7.94 8.14 6.14
C LYS A 179 8.24 9.54 5.63
N LEU A 180 9.12 9.65 4.63
CA LEU A 180 9.49 10.93 4.02
C LEU A 180 8.29 11.60 3.35
N LEU A 181 7.40 10.84 2.71
CA LEU A 181 6.17 11.38 2.12
C LEU A 181 5.28 12.06 3.16
N VAL A 182 5.15 11.47 4.37
CA VAL A 182 4.41 12.09 5.47
C VAL A 182 5.12 13.36 5.93
N GLU A 183 6.43 13.29 6.18
CA GLU A 183 7.25 14.40 6.67
C GLU A 183 7.21 15.64 5.75
N TYR A 184 7.27 15.43 4.43
CA TYR A 184 7.35 16.51 3.44
C TYR A 184 5.98 16.95 2.89
N SER A 185 4.88 16.35 3.36
CA SER A 185 3.54 16.72 2.89
C SER A 185 2.99 17.98 3.56
N ASP A 186 2.47 18.90 2.73
CA ASP A 186 1.75 20.08 3.22
C ASP A 186 0.37 19.70 3.78
N LYS A 187 -0.21 18.62 3.23
CA LYS A 187 -1.54 18.14 3.59
C LYS A 187 -1.69 16.65 3.36
N ILE A 188 -2.34 15.98 4.31
CA ILE A 188 -2.65 14.55 4.24
C ILE A 188 -4.16 14.35 4.26
N TYR A 189 -4.69 13.67 3.24
CA TYR A 189 -6.06 13.15 3.22
C TYR A 189 -6.03 11.66 3.53
N LYS A 190 -6.67 11.26 4.62
CA LYS A 190 -6.79 9.87 5.04
C LYS A 190 -8.16 9.33 4.64
N LEU A 191 -8.16 8.31 3.79
CA LEU A 191 -9.36 7.61 3.33
C LEU A 191 -9.47 6.29 4.10
N GLY A 192 -10.60 6.09 4.77
CA GLY A 192 -10.95 4.80 5.36
C GLY A 192 -11.61 3.88 4.34
N ALA A 193 -11.69 2.60 4.70
CA ALA A 193 -12.55 1.64 4.04
C ALA A 193 -13.22 0.75 5.09
N TYR A 194 -14.35 0.15 4.73
CA TYR A 194 -14.99 -0.83 5.60
C TYR A 194 -14.09 -2.05 5.79
N CYS A 195 -14.11 -2.59 7.01
CA CYS A 195 -13.60 -3.92 7.28
C CYS A 195 -14.30 -4.92 6.34
N GLY A 196 -13.53 -5.67 5.57
CA GLY A 196 -14.02 -6.70 4.65
C GLY A 196 -14.34 -8.03 5.34
N HIS A 197 -14.31 -8.10 6.67
CA HIS A 197 -14.84 -9.26 7.39
C HIS A 197 -16.37 -9.27 7.29
N ILE A 198 -16.98 -10.39 6.92
CA ILE A 198 -18.41 -10.49 6.62
C ILE A 198 -19.33 -10.02 7.77
N ASP A 199 -18.92 -10.25 9.01
CA ASP A 199 -19.66 -9.85 10.21
C ASP A 199 -19.22 -8.48 10.78
N CYS A 200 -18.59 -7.60 10.00
CA CYS A 200 -18.04 -6.34 10.50
C CYS A 200 -18.34 -5.15 9.56
N MET A 201 -18.66 -4.00 10.14
CA MET A 201 -18.84 -2.73 9.41
C MET A 201 -17.96 -1.59 9.98
N GLU A 202 -16.95 -1.93 10.78
CA GLU A 202 -16.01 -0.95 11.32
C GLU A 202 -15.17 -0.31 10.22
N GLU A 203 -14.86 0.98 10.37
CA GLU A 203 -13.89 1.66 9.53
C GLU A 203 -12.49 1.13 9.84
N SER A 204 -11.67 0.99 8.80
CA SER A 204 -10.25 0.67 8.95
C SER A 204 -9.38 1.47 7.99
N PHE A 205 -8.11 1.54 8.39
CA PHE A 205 -7.03 2.17 7.65
C PHE A 205 -5.90 1.20 7.30
N PHE A 206 -6.09 -0.10 7.55
CA PHE A 206 -5.07 -1.12 7.39
C PHE A 206 -5.42 -2.10 6.28
N SER A 207 -4.42 -2.40 5.46
CA SER A 207 -4.48 -3.48 4.48
C SER A 207 -4.04 -4.77 5.18
N TYR A 208 -4.93 -5.74 5.26
CA TYR A 208 -4.67 -7.07 5.78
C TYR A 208 -4.36 -8.02 4.62
N ARG A 209 -3.32 -8.83 4.80
CA ARG A 209 -2.90 -9.84 3.85
C ARG A 209 -3.31 -11.22 4.37
N TYR A 210 -3.90 -12.02 3.51
CA TYR A 210 -4.24 -13.41 3.79
C TYR A 210 -4.05 -14.27 2.55
N TYR A 211 -3.95 -15.57 2.77
CA TYR A 211 -4.02 -16.58 1.73
C TYR A 211 -5.38 -17.26 1.83
N PHE A 212 -6.04 -17.45 0.70
CA PHE A 212 -7.19 -18.36 0.65
C PHE A 212 -6.66 -19.69 0.13
N TYR A 213 -6.64 -20.72 0.97
CA TYR A 213 -6.03 -22.00 0.65
C TYR A 213 -6.77 -23.13 1.36
N ASN A 214 -7.05 -24.22 0.64
CA ASN A 214 -7.85 -25.35 1.13
C ASN A 214 -9.22 -24.90 1.70
N ASN A 215 -9.89 -23.98 0.99
CA ASN A 215 -11.15 -23.35 1.43
C ASN A 215 -11.08 -22.63 2.80
N LYS A 216 -9.90 -22.20 3.25
CA LYS A 216 -9.72 -21.47 4.49
C LYS A 216 -9.06 -20.13 4.25
N GLU A 217 -9.51 -19.11 4.98
CA GLU A 217 -8.75 -17.88 5.16
C GLU A 217 -7.59 -18.16 6.12
N ILE A 218 -6.37 -17.96 5.64
CA ILE A 218 -5.14 -18.12 6.40
C ILE A 218 -4.45 -16.76 6.49
N PRO A 219 -4.26 -16.17 7.69
CA PRO A 219 -3.51 -14.92 7.83
C PRO A 219 -2.09 -15.09 7.29
N ALA A 220 -1.57 -14.08 6.60
CA ALA A 220 -0.16 -14.09 6.22
C ALA A 220 0.72 -14.06 7.50
N PRO A 221 1.75 -14.93 7.61
CA PRO A 221 2.66 -14.86 8.74
C PRO A 221 3.36 -13.51 8.76
N TYR A 222 3.72 -13.04 9.96
CA TYR A 222 4.43 -11.77 10.10
C TYR A 222 5.76 -11.79 9.32
N PHE A 223 6.38 -12.96 9.16
CA PHE A 223 7.58 -13.19 8.35
C PHE A 223 7.30 -13.54 6.87
N ASP A 224 6.13 -13.18 6.34
CA ASP A 224 5.82 -13.29 4.91
C ASP A 224 6.50 -12.17 4.09
N PRO A 225 7.06 -12.43 2.89
CA PRO A 225 7.77 -11.42 2.12
C PRO A 225 6.95 -10.15 1.83
N LEU A 226 7.51 -8.97 2.07
CA LEU A 226 6.80 -7.69 2.07
C LEU A 226 6.18 -7.35 0.71
N LEU A 227 6.92 -7.57 -0.37
CA LEU A 227 6.48 -7.23 -1.72
C LEU A 227 6.07 -8.51 -2.46
N ILE A 228 4.77 -8.79 -2.48
CA ILE A 228 4.14 -9.81 -3.32
C ILE A 228 2.98 -9.14 -4.03
N VAL A 229 3.06 -9.02 -5.36
CA VAL A 229 2.01 -8.39 -6.17
C VAL A 229 0.79 -9.32 -6.20
N GLY A 230 -0.39 -8.81 -5.83
CA GLY A 230 -1.63 -9.58 -5.80
C GLY A 230 -2.86 -8.80 -5.32
N GLY A 231 -3.99 -9.52 -5.22
CA GLY A 231 -5.26 -9.10 -4.61
C GLY A 231 -6.14 -8.16 -5.41
N ASP A 232 -5.94 -8.03 -6.73
CA ASP A 232 -6.92 -7.36 -7.59
C ASP A 232 -8.17 -8.24 -7.82
N GLU A 233 -8.01 -9.56 -7.77
CA GLU A 233 -9.07 -10.55 -7.66
C GLU A 233 -8.78 -11.51 -6.49
N GLU A 234 -9.83 -12.14 -5.96
CA GLU A 234 -9.66 -13.20 -4.97
C GLU A 234 -9.20 -14.48 -5.65
N ILE A 235 -8.10 -15.03 -5.15
CA ILE A 235 -7.48 -16.24 -5.70
C ILE A 235 -7.31 -17.29 -4.61
N GLU A 236 -7.61 -18.54 -4.93
CA GLU A 236 -7.22 -19.67 -4.09
C GLU A 236 -5.78 -20.05 -4.40
N SER A 237 -4.87 -19.70 -3.49
CA SER A 237 -3.44 -19.93 -3.67
C SER A 237 -2.73 -19.92 -2.32
N ALA A 238 -1.78 -20.84 -2.17
CA ALA A 238 -0.78 -20.76 -1.11
C ALA A 238 0.39 -19.84 -1.47
N ILE A 239 0.58 -19.46 -2.75
CA ILE A 239 1.74 -18.69 -3.20
C ILE A 239 1.43 -17.20 -3.26
N TYR A 240 0.26 -16.86 -3.82
CA TYR A 240 -0.14 -15.49 -4.06
C TYR A 240 -1.22 -15.07 -3.06
N PRO A 241 -1.00 -14.00 -2.28
CA PRO A 241 -1.96 -13.57 -1.26
C PRO A 241 -3.10 -12.75 -1.86
N ASN A 242 -4.19 -12.74 -1.11
CA ASN A 242 -5.28 -11.79 -1.21
C ASN A 242 -5.06 -10.62 -0.24
N TYR A 243 -5.69 -9.49 -0.55
CA TYR A 243 -5.64 -8.29 0.26
C TYR A 243 -7.05 -7.76 0.52
N SER A 244 -7.35 -7.48 1.78
CA SER A 244 -8.62 -6.89 2.21
C SER A 244 -8.37 -5.81 3.24
N THR A 245 -9.30 -4.87 3.40
CA THR A 245 -9.25 -3.94 4.52
C THR A 245 -9.76 -4.63 5.78
N ARG A 246 -9.07 -4.57 6.92
CA ARG A 246 -9.57 -5.15 8.19
C ARG A 246 -9.36 -4.21 9.36
N CYS A 247 -10.34 -4.06 10.24
CA CYS A 247 -10.22 -3.26 11.46
C CYS A 247 -9.24 -3.90 12.44
N SER A 248 -8.91 -3.18 13.53
CA SER A 248 -7.92 -3.66 14.51
C SER A 248 -8.22 -5.05 15.07
N MET A 249 -9.51 -5.40 15.25
CA MET A 249 -9.96 -6.70 15.75
C MET A 249 -9.82 -7.83 14.73
N HIS A 250 -9.92 -7.54 13.43
CA HIS A 250 -9.90 -8.54 12.35
C HIS A 250 -8.59 -8.55 11.56
N HIS A 251 -7.59 -7.77 12.00
CA HIS A 251 -6.27 -7.72 11.37
C HIS A 251 -5.27 -8.44 12.27
N TYR A 252 -5.07 -9.71 11.97
CA TYR A 252 -4.16 -10.62 12.66
C TYR A 252 -2.71 -10.40 12.22
N LEU A 253 -1.78 -10.38 13.19
CA LEU A 253 -0.33 -10.26 12.97
C LEU A 253 0.38 -11.51 13.50
N VAL A 254 0.00 -12.66 12.94
CA VAL A 254 0.37 -13.97 13.47
C VAL A 254 1.88 -14.22 13.36
N GLY A 255 2.51 -14.64 14.46
CA GLY A 255 3.95 -14.89 14.51
C GLY A 255 4.80 -13.63 14.65
N LYS A 256 4.21 -12.50 15.05
CA LYS A 256 4.96 -11.28 15.33
C LYS A 256 5.88 -11.48 16.53
N GLU A 257 5.38 -12.08 17.61
CA GLU A 257 6.21 -12.37 18.78
C GLU A 257 7.32 -13.36 18.42
N TYR A 258 6.96 -14.43 17.70
CA TYR A 258 7.93 -15.40 17.18
C TYR A 258 9.07 -14.76 16.40
N PHE A 259 8.73 -13.82 15.50
CA PHE A 259 9.73 -13.16 14.68
C PHE A 259 10.81 -12.46 15.50
N PHE A 260 10.39 -11.70 16.53
CA PHE A 260 11.32 -10.91 17.34
C PHE A 260 12.01 -11.70 18.45
N SER A 261 11.36 -12.74 18.97
CA SER A 261 11.89 -13.55 20.08
C SER A 261 12.80 -14.69 19.61
N PHE A 262 12.59 -15.23 18.41
CA PHE A 262 13.30 -16.41 17.92
C PHE A 262 13.92 -16.19 16.53
N LEU A 263 13.09 -16.02 15.49
CA LEU A 263 13.56 -16.10 14.11
C LEU A 263 14.64 -15.06 13.79
N LYS A 264 14.39 -13.78 14.10
CA LYS A 264 15.35 -12.69 13.87
C LYS A 264 16.61 -12.83 14.73
N PRO A 265 16.54 -13.06 16.06
CA PRO A 265 17.72 -13.36 16.88
C PRO A 265 18.56 -14.53 16.35
N PHE A 266 17.94 -15.65 15.97
CA PHE A 266 18.64 -16.81 15.43
C PHE A 266 19.38 -16.49 14.13
N ALA A 267 18.79 -15.68 13.25
CA ALA A 267 19.45 -15.23 12.03
C ALA A 267 20.65 -14.31 12.30
N LEU A 268 20.60 -13.48 13.34
CA LEU A 268 21.73 -12.65 13.76
C LEU A 268 22.87 -13.53 14.29
N LEU A 269 22.58 -14.54 15.11
CA LEU A 269 23.56 -15.53 15.59
C LEU A 269 24.17 -16.31 14.42
N TYR A 270 23.36 -16.75 13.46
CA TYR A 270 23.82 -17.43 12.26
C TYR A 270 24.84 -16.58 11.48
N SER A 271 24.56 -15.28 11.35
CA SER A 271 25.45 -14.33 10.66
C SER A 271 26.76 -14.07 11.42
N GLN A 272 26.81 -14.40 12.70
CA GLN A 272 28.01 -14.37 13.54
C GLN A 272 28.75 -15.73 13.58
N GLY A 273 28.22 -16.75 12.92
CA GLY A 273 28.83 -18.08 12.82
C GLY A 273 28.21 -19.14 13.72
N ASP A 274 27.29 -18.78 14.61
CA ASP A 274 26.53 -19.73 15.42
C ASP A 274 25.28 -20.20 14.64
N LYS A 275 25.42 -21.35 13.98
CA LYS A 275 24.44 -21.82 12.99
C LYS A 275 23.29 -22.62 13.58
N GLU A 276 23.48 -23.21 14.76
CA GLU A 276 22.63 -24.29 15.27
C GLU A 276 21.17 -23.87 15.40
N PHE A 277 20.91 -22.72 16.02
CA PHE A 277 19.54 -22.28 16.31
C PHE A 277 18.71 -22.03 15.05
N LEU A 278 19.26 -21.31 14.07
CA LEU A 278 18.52 -21.01 12.83
C LEU A 278 18.33 -22.29 12.01
N GLU A 279 19.33 -23.14 11.93
CA GLU A 279 19.26 -24.40 11.18
C GLU A 279 18.18 -25.33 11.75
N ASN A 280 18.15 -25.50 13.08
CA ASN A 280 17.12 -26.28 13.75
C ASN A 280 15.72 -25.70 13.50
N GLU A 281 15.58 -24.37 13.55
CA GLU A 281 14.31 -23.71 13.30
C GLU A 281 13.83 -23.85 11.84
N VAL A 282 14.75 -23.78 10.87
CA VAL A 282 14.43 -24.01 9.44
C VAL A 282 13.95 -25.45 9.21
N VAL A 283 14.58 -26.44 9.86
CA VAL A 283 14.14 -27.84 9.81
C VAL A 283 12.74 -27.98 10.41
N ALA A 284 12.50 -27.38 11.57
CA ALA A 284 11.19 -27.41 12.22
C ALA A 284 10.11 -26.78 11.32
N LEU A 285 10.33 -25.57 10.80
CA LEU A 285 9.37 -24.90 9.91
C LEU A 285 9.09 -25.66 8.59
N SER A 286 10.02 -26.47 8.10
CA SER A 286 9.87 -27.20 6.83
C SER A 286 9.31 -28.61 6.98
N THR A 287 9.63 -29.31 8.06
CA THR A 287 9.32 -30.75 8.20
C THR A 287 8.54 -31.13 9.46
N ASP A 288 8.58 -30.30 10.50
CA ASP A 288 7.99 -30.61 11.81
C ASP A 288 7.52 -29.33 12.52
N VAL A 289 6.55 -28.66 11.89
CA VAL A 289 6.11 -27.33 12.33
C VAL A 289 5.53 -27.36 13.75
N GLU A 290 4.92 -28.48 14.15
CA GLU A 290 4.32 -28.68 15.48
C GLU A 290 5.35 -28.53 16.62
N ASN A 291 6.62 -28.87 16.37
CA ASN A 291 7.70 -28.74 17.36
C ASN A 291 8.53 -27.46 17.20
N SER A 292 8.13 -26.55 16.31
CA SER A 292 8.84 -25.29 16.08
C SER A 292 8.62 -24.26 17.20
N ASN A 293 9.55 -23.31 17.33
CA ASN A 293 9.31 -22.16 18.21
C ASN A 293 8.13 -21.30 17.73
N PHE A 294 7.77 -21.41 16.44
CA PHE A 294 6.61 -20.74 15.88
C PHE A 294 5.31 -21.26 16.52
N VAL A 295 5.07 -22.57 16.57
CA VAL A 295 3.87 -23.12 17.23
C VAL A 295 3.82 -22.78 18.71
N ASN A 296 4.95 -22.88 19.41
CA ASN A 296 5.05 -22.50 20.82
C ASN A 296 4.67 -21.02 21.06
N SER A 297 5.01 -20.13 20.12
CA SER A 297 4.62 -18.72 20.20
C SER A 297 3.11 -18.50 19.98
N LEU A 298 2.45 -19.34 19.16
CA LEU A 298 1.02 -19.19 18.88
C LEU A 298 0.17 -19.41 20.13
N ASP A 299 0.62 -20.28 21.04
CA ASP A 299 -0.05 -20.50 22.33
C ASP A 299 0.04 -19.27 23.24
N SER A 300 1.13 -18.50 23.15
CA SER A 300 1.28 -17.23 23.86
C SER A 300 0.39 -16.14 23.24
N GLU A 301 0.31 -16.09 21.91
CA GLU A 301 -0.55 -15.14 21.17
C GLU A 301 -2.07 -15.41 21.36
N LYS A 302 -2.48 -16.64 21.71
CA LYS A 302 -3.89 -17.01 21.99
C LYS A 302 -4.48 -16.33 23.22
N ALA A 303 -3.66 -15.88 24.17
CA ALA A 303 -4.13 -15.27 25.41
C ALA A 303 -4.83 -13.90 25.21
N CYS A 304 -4.74 -13.32 23.99
CA CYS A 304 -5.17 -11.95 23.69
C CYS A 304 -6.38 -11.83 22.73
N GLU A 305 -7.40 -12.68 22.86
CA GLU A 305 -8.70 -12.53 22.15
C GLU A 305 -8.71 -12.77 20.62
N PHE A 306 -8.01 -13.78 20.14
CA PHE A 306 -8.20 -14.27 18.76
C PHE A 306 -8.90 -15.62 18.73
N ARG A 307 -9.75 -15.85 17.72
CA ARG A 307 -10.33 -17.18 17.45
C ARG A 307 -9.14 -18.13 17.24
N ALA A 308 -8.88 -18.99 18.22
CA ALA A 308 -7.72 -19.90 18.22
C ALA A 308 -7.59 -20.74 16.93
N GLU A 309 -8.72 -20.96 16.25
CA GLU A 309 -8.82 -21.58 14.94
C GLU A 309 -8.07 -20.79 13.84
N ILE A 310 -8.25 -19.47 13.76
CA ILE A 310 -7.59 -18.63 12.74
C ILE A 310 -6.07 -18.63 12.92
N LEU A 311 -5.60 -18.62 14.17
CA LEU A 311 -4.17 -18.71 14.46
C LEU A 311 -3.59 -20.07 14.04
N ARG A 312 -4.36 -21.15 14.15
CA ARG A 312 -3.91 -22.50 13.75
C ARG A 312 -3.96 -22.74 12.24
N ASN A 313 -4.85 -22.08 11.51
CA ASN A 313 -4.92 -22.17 10.05
C ASN A 313 -3.56 -21.87 9.38
N ILE A 314 -2.70 -21.05 10.00
CA ILE A 314 -1.39 -20.71 9.47
C ILE A 314 -0.44 -21.90 9.31
N LEU A 315 -0.65 -22.96 10.10
CA LEU A 315 0.16 -24.18 10.05
C LEU A 315 -0.13 -25.00 8.80
N GLU A 316 -1.27 -24.76 8.13
CA GLU A 316 -1.62 -25.38 6.85
C GLU A 316 -0.98 -24.65 5.65
N LEU A 317 -0.39 -23.46 5.86
CA LEU A 317 0.26 -22.71 4.79
C LEU A 317 1.62 -23.32 4.48
N PRO A 318 1.89 -23.75 3.23
CA PRO A 318 3.20 -24.25 2.87
C PRO A 318 4.25 -23.13 2.80
N PHE A 319 5.50 -23.57 2.75
CA PHE A 319 6.69 -22.74 2.53
C PHE A 319 7.01 -21.77 3.68
N LEU A 320 6.72 -22.15 4.93
CA LEU A 320 7.00 -21.28 6.10
C LEU A 320 8.50 -20.99 6.25
N ALA A 321 9.35 -22.00 6.04
CA ALA A 321 10.80 -21.84 6.09
C ALA A 321 11.31 -20.89 5.00
N GLU A 322 10.83 -21.05 3.76
CA GLU A 322 11.20 -20.21 2.62
C GLU A 322 10.78 -18.76 2.84
N ARG A 323 9.55 -18.52 3.31
CA ARG A 323 9.06 -17.18 3.67
C ARG A 323 9.97 -16.52 4.71
N ALA A 324 10.29 -17.25 5.77
CA ALA A 324 11.17 -16.78 6.83
C ALA A 324 12.54 -16.38 6.28
N LEU A 325 13.17 -17.25 5.48
CA LEU A 325 14.49 -16.98 4.92
C LEU A 325 14.47 -15.83 3.91
N ILE A 326 13.45 -15.72 3.05
CA ILE A 326 13.30 -14.61 2.09
C ILE A 326 13.20 -13.28 2.86
N THR A 327 12.40 -13.24 3.93
CA THR A 327 12.22 -12.03 4.75
C THR A 327 13.54 -11.63 5.43
N LEU A 328 14.27 -12.59 6.02
CA LEU A 328 15.55 -12.34 6.68
C LEU A 328 16.65 -11.88 5.71
N PHE A 329 16.67 -12.42 4.49
CA PHE A 329 17.62 -12.05 3.44
C PHE A 329 17.26 -10.70 2.79
N SER A 330 16.04 -10.57 2.25
CA SER A 330 15.71 -9.49 1.31
C SER A 330 15.18 -8.22 1.96
N GLU A 331 14.64 -8.30 3.18
CA GLU A 331 14.07 -7.14 3.87
C GLU A 331 14.95 -6.67 5.02
N TYR A 332 15.40 -7.61 5.86
CA TYR A 332 16.22 -7.27 7.01
C TYR A 332 17.72 -7.28 6.72
N SER A 333 18.14 -7.78 5.54
CA SER A 333 19.55 -7.87 5.13
C SER A 333 20.44 -8.53 6.19
N ILE A 334 19.89 -9.49 6.95
CA ILE A 334 20.63 -10.19 8.01
C ILE A 334 21.45 -11.31 7.37
N LEU A 335 20.80 -12.13 6.54
CA LEU A 335 21.49 -13.18 5.81
C LEU A 335 22.18 -12.59 4.58
N SER A 336 23.41 -13.02 4.30
CA SER A 336 24.06 -12.78 3.01
C SER A 336 23.41 -13.64 1.92
N LYS A 337 23.67 -13.32 0.66
CA LYS A 337 23.21 -14.13 -0.49
C LYS A 337 23.73 -15.57 -0.39
N ASP A 338 24.98 -15.75 0.00
CA ASP A 338 25.59 -17.07 0.13
C ASP A 338 24.96 -17.86 1.29
N ASN A 339 24.79 -17.25 2.46
CA ASN A 339 24.10 -17.87 3.59
C ASN A 339 22.68 -18.31 3.23
N PHE A 340 21.93 -17.45 2.54
CA PHE A 340 20.59 -17.76 2.07
C PHE A 340 20.58 -18.95 1.11
N LYS A 341 21.46 -18.95 0.09
CA LYS A 341 21.57 -20.06 -0.86
C LYS A 341 21.97 -21.35 -0.15
N ASP A 342 22.97 -21.30 0.73
CA ASP A 342 23.46 -22.45 1.48
C ASP A 342 22.35 -23.10 2.31
N LEU A 343 21.54 -22.31 3.02
CA LEU A 343 20.39 -22.82 3.79
C LEU A 343 19.34 -23.48 2.87
N VAL A 344 19.01 -22.85 1.74
CA VAL A 344 18.06 -23.39 0.76
C VAL A 344 18.55 -24.73 0.19
N PHE A 345 19.83 -24.83 -0.17
CA PHE A 345 20.40 -26.08 -0.67
C PHE A 345 20.50 -27.15 0.43
N LYS A 346 21.00 -26.79 1.61
CA LYS A 346 21.22 -27.69 2.73
C LYS A 346 19.94 -28.37 3.19
N PHE A 347 18.84 -27.62 3.25
CA PHE A 347 17.55 -28.13 3.71
C PHE A 347 16.58 -28.48 2.57
N SER A 348 17.06 -28.50 1.32
CA SER A 348 16.27 -28.86 0.13
C SER A 348 14.94 -28.08 0.03
N LEU A 349 14.98 -26.78 0.34
CA LEU A 349 13.81 -25.91 0.32
C LEU A 349 13.32 -25.65 -1.12
N ASP A 350 12.06 -25.26 -1.26
CA ASP A 350 11.38 -25.10 -2.55
C ASP A 350 11.90 -23.89 -3.34
N LYS A 351 12.76 -24.18 -4.31
CA LYS A 351 13.37 -23.17 -5.21
C LYS A 351 12.36 -22.56 -6.16
N ASP A 352 11.30 -23.28 -6.54
CA ASP A 352 10.29 -22.79 -7.48
C ASP A 352 9.43 -21.72 -6.80
N TYR A 353 9.06 -21.94 -5.54
CA TYR A 353 8.42 -20.93 -4.70
C TYR A 353 9.32 -19.70 -4.57
N ILE A 354 10.59 -19.90 -4.19
CA ILE A 354 11.52 -18.78 -4.00
C ILE A 354 11.72 -17.99 -5.30
N ASN A 355 11.90 -18.68 -6.43
CA ASN A 355 12.00 -18.06 -7.74
C ASN A 355 10.72 -17.30 -8.09
N LYS A 356 9.51 -17.81 -7.83
CA LYS A 356 8.27 -17.05 -8.07
C LYS A 356 8.21 -15.74 -7.28
N ILE A 357 8.66 -15.75 -6.03
CA ILE A 357 8.68 -14.56 -5.18
C ILE A 357 9.74 -13.55 -5.68
N PHE A 358 10.98 -13.97 -5.98
CA PHE A 358 12.04 -13.05 -6.46
C PHE A 358 11.91 -12.64 -7.93
N PHE A 359 11.42 -13.51 -8.81
CA PHE A 359 11.23 -13.23 -10.23
C PHE A 359 10.26 -12.06 -10.46
N SER A 360 9.35 -11.83 -9.51
CA SER A 360 8.48 -10.65 -9.48
C SER A 360 9.25 -9.32 -9.38
N LYS A 361 10.45 -9.31 -8.77
CA LYS A 361 11.30 -8.12 -8.58
C LYS A 361 12.31 -7.87 -9.70
N GLU A 362 12.92 -8.91 -10.29
CA GLU A 362 14.12 -8.73 -11.14
C GLU A 362 14.05 -9.35 -12.55
N GLY A 363 12.99 -10.10 -12.89
CA GLY A 363 12.83 -10.69 -14.23
C GLY A 363 13.90 -11.71 -14.64
N LYS A 364 14.70 -12.20 -13.68
CA LYS A 364 15.69 -13.28 -13.82
C LYS A 364 15.46 -14.32 -12.72
N GLU A 365 15.75 -15.58 -13.00
CA GLU A 365 15.77 -16.64 -11.98
C GLU A 365 16.84 -16.34 -10.93
N PHE A 366 16.50 -16.52 -9.65
CA PHE A 366 17.40 -16.23 -8.54
C PHE A 366 18.35 -17.41 -8.26
N PHE A 367 17.85 -18.63 -8.44
CA PHE A 367 18.57 -19.89 -8.28
C PHE A 367 19.05 -20.50 -9.58
#